data_AF-A0A924NUM0-F1
#
_entry.id   AF-A0A924NUM0-F1
#
_cell.length_a   1.000
_cell.length_b   1.000
_cell.length_c   1.000
_cell.angle_alpha   90.00
_cell.angle_beta   90.00
_cell.angle_gamma   90.00
#
_symmetry.space_group_name_H-M   'P 1'
#
loop_
_entity.id
_entity.type
_entity.pdbx_description
1 polymer ?
#
loop_
_entity_poly.entity_id
_entity_poly.type
_entity_poly.pdbx_seq_one_letter_code
_entity_poly.pdbx_strand_id
1 'polypeptide(L)'
;MSILQRWHTTAAALAASGMLVACGGGGGGGASAPSAPPPSASPAPQEAGAPVLTNNISTDGFNWINYRRVQGGMPILTRNAQVDNAALGHSEYQRVNNIVSHEQVPGKQGFTGA
;
A
#
# COMPACT_ATOMS: atom_id res chain seq x y z
N MET A 1 10.85 -8.31 -45.50
CA MET A 1 9.68 -7.65 -44.89
C MET A 1 9.64 -6.21 -45.36
N SER A 2 8.61 -5.83 -46.12
CA SER A 2 8.52 -4.53 -46.78
C SER A 2 8.38 -3.39 -45.76
N ILE A 3 9.02 -2.25 -46.03
CA ILE A 3 8.95 -1.02 -45.22
C ILE A 3 7.49 -0.62 -44.97
N LEU A 4 6.61 -0.83 -45.95
CA LEU A 4 5.17 -0.52 -45.85
C LEU A 4 4.47 -1.31 -44.73
N GLN A 5 4.91 -2.52 -44.42
CA GLN A 5 4.29 -3.38 -43.41
C GLN A 5 4.67 -2.95 -41.98
N ARG A 6 5.83 -2.31 -41.80
CA ARG A 6 6.27 -1.73 -40.53
C ARG A 6 5.50 -0.46 -40.18
N TRP A 7 5.08 0.31 -41.20
CA TRP A 7 4.32 1.54 -41.02
C TRP A 7 2.86 1.26 -40.65
N HIS A 8 2.27 0.18 -41.18
CA HIS A 8 0.95 -0.26 -40.77
C HIS A 8 0.90 -0.73 -39.31
N THR A 9 1.94 -1.41 -38.82
CA THR A 9 2.00 -1.88 -37.43
C THR A 9 2.21 -0.74 -36.43
N THR A 10 2.97 0.30 -36.79
CA THR A 10 3.16 1.47 -35.92
C THR A 10 1.92 2.37 -35.88
N ALA A 11 1.20 2.51 -37.00
CA ALA A 11 -0.06 3.27 -37.05
C ALA A 11 -1.17 2.65 -36.17
N ALA A 12 -1.29 1.33 -36.15
CA ALA A 12 -2.26 0.62 -35.32
C ALA A 12 -1.97 0.79 -33.81
N ALA A 13 -0.70 0.87 -33.40
CA ALA A 13 -0.31 1.03 -32.01
C ALA A 13 -0.62 2.42 -31.45
N LEU A 14 -0.54 3.49 -32.26
CA LEU A 14 -0.89 4.85 -31.81
C LEU A 14 -2.40 5.06 -31.67
N ALA A 15 -3.22 4.41 -32.49
CA ALA A 15 -4.67 4.55 -32.44
C ALA A 15 -5.29 3.98 -31.14
N ALA A 16 -4.67 2.95 -30.55
CA ALA A 16 -5.14 2.35 -29.30
C ALA A 16 -4.94 3.25 -28.06
N SER A 17 -3.92 4.10 -28.06
CA SER A 17 -3.61 4.99 -26.93
C SER A 17 -4.49 6.24 -26.86
N GLY A 18 -5.20 6.57 -27.95
CA GLY A 18 -6.03 7.78 -28.04
C GLY A 18 -7.41 7.68 -27.39
N MET A 19 -7.90 6.46 -27.11
CA MET A 19 -9.27 6.26 -26.62
C MET A 19 -9.46 6.49 -25.11
N LEU A 20 -8.38 6.77 -24.36
CA LEU A 20 -8.44 6.95 -22.89
C LEU A 20 -8.66 8.40 -22.43
N VAL A 21 -8.71 9.40 -23.33
CA VAL A 21 -8.87 10.83 -22.95
C VAL A 21 -10.33 11.31 -22.93
N ALA A 22 -11.31 10.45 -23.20
CA ALA A 22 -12.72 10.81 -23.18
C ALA A 22 -13.34 10.76 -21.77
N CYS A 23 -12.86 11.57 -20.82
CA CYS A 23 -13.64 11.95 -19.64
C CYS A 23 -13.33 13.37 -19.10
N GLY A 24 -12.83 14.28 -19.94
CA GLY A 24 -12.58 15.67 -19.57
C GLY A 24 -13.58 16.64 -20.20
N GLY A 25 -14.85 16.56 -19.81
CA GLY A 25 -15.90 17.50 -20.22
C GLY A 25 -16.14 18.57 -19.15
N GLY A 26 -16.31 19.83 -19.56
CA GLY A 26 -16.86 20.86 -18.68
C GLY A 26 -16.61 22.30 -19.15
N GLY A 27 -17.48 22.79 -20.04
CA GLY A 27 -17.61 24.22 -20.34
C GLY A 27 -18.79 24.85 -19.58
N GLY A 28 -18.73 26.17 -19.41
CA GLY A 28 -19.88 27.00 -19.05
C GLY A 28 -19.75 27.70 -17.71
N GLY A 29 -19.39 28.99 -17.75
CA GLY A 29 -19.45 29.88 -16.60
C GLY A 29 -20.89 30.06 -16.12
N GLY A 30 -21.15 29.63 -14.89
CA GLY A 30 -22.39 29.85 -14.16
C GLY A 30 -22.07 29.77 -12.68
N ALA A 31 -22.49 30.78 -11.91
CA ALA A 31 -22.16 30.97 -10.51
C ALA A 31 -22.26 29.66 -9.70
N SER A 32 -21.14 29.27 -9.09
CA SER A 32 -21.01 28.02 -8.33
C SER A 32 -21.94 28.02 -7.12
N ALA A 33 -23.02 27.25 -7.19
CA ALA A 33 -23.67 26.76 -5.98
C ALA A 33 -22.68 25.83 -5.25
N PRO A 34 -22.62 25.85 -3.90
CA PRO A 34 -21.78 24.91 -3.17
C PRO A 34 -22.24 23.48 -3.49
N SER A 35 -21.34 22.68 -4.05
CA SER A 35 -21.57 21.28 -4.36
C SER A 35 -21.74 20.48 -3.07
N ALA A 36 -22.80 19.67 -3.01
CA ALA A 36 -22.99 18.72 -1.92
C ALA A 36 -21.80 17.75 -1.88
N PRO A 37 -21.31 17.37 -0.68
CA PRO A 37 -20.23 16.39 -0.57
C PRO A 37 -20.67 15.06 -1.20
N PRO A 38 -19.77 14.34 -1.90
CA PRO A 38 -20.09 13.05 -2.46
C PRO A 38 -20.52 12.08 -1.36
N PRO A 39 -21.44 11.14 -1.66
CA PRO A 39 -21.83 10.11 -0.70
C PRO A 39 -20.60 9.31 -0.27
N SER A 40 -20.46 9.05 1.03
CA SER A 40 -19.39 8.20 1.54
C SER A 40 -19.49 6.81 0.91
N ALA A 41 -18.42 6.38 0.24
CA ALA A 41 -18.35 5.04 -0.33
C ALA A 41 -18.47 4.00 0.81
N SER A 42 -19.30 2.97 0.59
CA SER A 42 -19.33 1.83 1.50
C SER A 42 -17.96 1.14 1.51
N PRO A 43 -17.49 0.62 2.66
CA PRO A 43 -16.24 -0.12 2.72
C PRO A 43 -16.25 -1.28 1.73
N ALA A 44 -15.13 -1.50 1.05
CA ALA A 44 -14.97 -2.68 0.22
C ALA A 44 -15.15 -3.95 1.07
N PRO A 45 -15.77 -5.02 0.53
CA PRO A 45 -15.86 -6.30 1.23
C PRO A 45 -14.47 -6.81 1.63
N GLN A 46 -14.35 -7.33 2.84
CA GLN A 46 -13.14 -8.01 3.30
C GLN A 46 -12.85 -9.20 2.38
N GLU A 47 -11.57 -9.39 2.01
CA GLU A 47 -11.14 -10.55 1.24
C GLU A 47 -11.49 -11.86 1.97
N ALA A 48 -11.87 -12.89 1.22
CA ALA A 48 -12.22 -14.19 1.78
C ALA A 48 -11.03 -14.81 2.55
N GLY A 49 -11.25 -15.19 3.79
CA GLY A 49 -10.21 -15.77 4.65
C GLY A 49 -9.19 -14.76 5.20
N ALA A 50 -9.41 -13.46 5.01
CA ALA A 50 -8.60 -12.43 5.64
C ALA A 50 -8.68 -12.52 7.18
N PRO A 51 -7.59 -12.23 7.90
CA PRO A 51 -7.59 -12.23 9.36
C PRO A 51 -8.62 -11.26 9.96
N VAL A 52 -9.26 -11.67 11.04
CA VAL A 52 -10.09 -10.80 11.88
C VAL A 52 -9.17 -9.94 12.75
N LEU A 53 -9.45 -8.65 12.84
CA LEU A 53 -8.69 -7.73 13.69
C LEU A 53 -8.90 -8.06 15.17
N THR A 54 -7.79 -8.16 15.89
CA THR A 54 -7.76 -8.44 17.34
C THR A 54 -7.56 -7.18 18.17
N ASN A 55 -7.37 -6.02 17.52
CA ASN A 55 -6.97 -4.76 18.16
C ASN A 55 -5.59 -4.85 18.85
N ASN A 56 -4.72 -5.70 18.31
CA ASN A 56 -3.33 -5.83 18.71
C ASN A 56 -2.46 -5.72 17.46
N ILE A 57 -1.82 -4.57 17.28
CA ILE A 57 -1.11 -4.22 16.03
C ILE A 57 -0.05 -5.26 15.64
N SER A 58 0.71 -5.77 16.63
CA SER A 58 1.75 -6.79 16.37
C SER A 58 1.13 -8.10 15.90
N THR A 59 0.06 -8.55 16.54
CA THR A 59 -0.66 -9.79 16.20
C THR A 59 -1.36 -9.67 14.86
N ASP A 60 -2.07 -8.57 14.65
CA ASP A 60 -2.79 -8.29 13.41
C ASP A 60 -1.81 -8.19 12.24
N GLY A 61 -0.71 -7.45 12.39
CA GLY A 61 0.33 -7.33 11.37
C GLY A 61 0.96 -8.68 10.99
N PHE A 62 1.29 -9.52 11.97
CA PHE A 62 1.83 -10.85 11.70
C PHE A 62 0.84 -11.76 10.96
N ASN A 63 -0.43 -11.74 11.38
CA ASN A 63 -1.47 -12.55 10.73
C ASN A 63 -1.69 -12.10 9.29
N TRP A 64 -1.69 -10.78 9.04
CA TRP A 64 -1.80 -10.24 7.69
C TRP A 64 -0.60 -10.59 6.80
N ILE A 65 0.62 -10.56 7.34
CA ILE A 65 1.82 -11.03 6.62
C ILE A 65 1.66 -12.49 6.20
N ASN A 66 1.29 -13.38 7.12
CA ASN A 66 1.10 -14.79 6.81
C ASN A 66 -0.05 -15.04 5.83
N TYR A 67 -1.16 -14.30 5.94
CA TYR A 67 -2.24 -14.34 4.96
C TYR A 67 -1.74 -13.99 3.56
N ARG A 68 -0.99 -12.88 3.41
CA ARG A 68 -0.41 -12.48 2.11
C ARG A 68 0.66 -13.47 1.62
N ARG A 69 1.40 -14.11 2.52
CA ARG A 69 2.37 -15.16 2.15
C ARG A 69 1.69 -16.36 1.51
N VAL A 70 0.58 -16.82 2.07
CA VAL A 70 -0.19 -17.93 1.52
C VAL A 70 -0.76 -17.57 0.14
N GLN A 71 -1.30 -16.36 -0.03
CA GLN A 71 -1.76 -15.88 -1.34
C GLN A 71 -0.61 -15.86 -2.38
N GLY A 72 0.62 -15.59 -1.94
CA GLY A 72 1.82 -15.63 -2.76
C GLY A 72 2.47 -17.02 -2.91
N GLY A 73 1.84 -18.11 -2.43
CA GLY A 73 2.40 -19.46 -2.51
C GLY A 73 3.60 -19.72 -1.59
N MET A 74 3.82 -18.86 -0.59
CA MET A 74 4.89 -19.02 0.39
C MET A 74 4.40 -19.74 1.66
N PRO A 75 5.27 -20.53 2.32
CA PRO A 75 4.94 -21.10 3.63
C PRO A 75 4.77 -19.99 4.66
N ILE A 76 3.93 -20.24 5.67
CA ILE A 76 3.74 -19.33 6.80
C ILE A 76 5.01 -19.21 7.64
N LEU A 77 5.17 -18.06 8.28
CA LEU A 77 6.19 -17.84 9.30
C LEU A 77 5.68 -18.33 10.65
N THR A 78 6.60 -18.78 11.51
CA THR A 78 6.36 -19.06 12.92
C THR A 78 6.78 -17.85 13.76
N ARG A 79 5.98 -17.50 14.78
CA ARG A 79 6.31 -16.40 15.71
C ARG A 79 7.57 -16.72 16.51
N ASN A 80 8.39 -15.70 16.74
CA ASN A 80 9.57 -15.78 17.60
C ASN A 80 9.54 -14.64 18.61
N ALA A 81 9.50 -14.99 19.90
CA ALA A 81 9.40 -14.01 20.98
C ALA A 81 10.62 -13.07 21.08
N GLN A 82 11.82 -13.51 20.69
CA GLN A 82 13.02 -12.66 20.68
C GLN A 82 12.90 -11.56 19.61
N VAL A 83 12.38 -11.92 18.43
CA VAL A 83 12.14 -10.96 17.34
C VAL A 83 11.02 -9.98 17.73
N ASP A 84 9.95 -10.45 18.36
CA ASP A 84 8.87 -9.58 18.84
C ASP A 84 9.38 -8.55 19.86
N ASN A 85 10.21 -8.99 20.81
CA ASN A 85 10.80 -8.10 21.82
C ASN A 85 11.77 -7.08 21.20
N ALA A 86 12.62 -7.51 20.25
CA ALA A 86 13.55 -6.63 19.55
C ALA A 86 12.79 -5.57 18.71
N ALA A 87 11.77 -5.99 17.97
CA ALA A 87 10.94 -5.08 17.17
C ALA A 87 10.21 -4.05 18.05
N LEU A 88 9.61 -4.49 19.17
CA LEU A 88 8.97 -3.60 20.13
C LEU A 88 9.98 -2.58 20.70
N GLY A 89 11.13 -3.05 21.17
CA GLY A 89 12.19 -2.19 21.69
C GLY A 89 12.67 -1.16 20.67
N HIS A 90 12.82 -1.57 19.41
CA HIS A 90 13.22 -0.68 18.31
C HIS A 90 12.14 0.34 17.93
N SER A 91 10.86 -0.04 17.96
CA SER A 91 9.75 0.91 17.77
C SER A 91 9.68 1.94 18.89
N GLU A 92 9.86 1.53 20.15
CA GLU A 92 9.88 2.45 21.29
C GLU A 92 11.07 3.41 21.23
N TYR A 93 12.27 2.92 20.85
CA TYR A 93 13.44 3.75 20.61
C TYR A 93 13.16 4.84 19.55
N GLN A 94 12.59 4.44 18.40
CA GLN A 94 12.24 5.38 17.33
C GLN A 94 11.21 6.41 17.79
N ARG A 95 10.19 5.98 18.56
CA ARG A 95 9.15 6.85 19.12
C ARG A 95 9.73 7.89 20.06
N VAL A 96 10.55 7.50 21.04
CA VAL A 96 11.09 8.45 22.04
C VAL A 96 12.13 9.40 21.47
N ASN A 97 12.81 9.00 20.38
CA ASN A 97 13.79 9.84 19.70
C ASN A 97 13.21 10.62 18.51
N ASN A 98 11.91 10.42 18.19
CA ASN A 98 11.21 11.04 17.05
C ASN A 98 11.97 10.86 15.72
N ILE A 99 12.39 9.63 15.43
CA ILE A 99 13.11 9.27 14.21
C ILE A 99 12.48 8.03 13.56
N VAL A 100 12.78 7.85 12.27
CA VAL A 100 12.57 6.58 11.56
C VAL A 100 13.91 6.16 10.97
N SER A 101 14.46 5.04 11.44
CA SER A 101 15.80 4.56 11.06
C SER A 101 15.92 3.08 11.39
N HIS A 102 16.79 2.37 10.69
CA HIS A 102 17.12 0.98 11.00
C HIS A 102 18.11 0.86 12.16
N GLU A 103 18.86 1.91 12.44
CA GLU A 103 19.96 1.93 13.39
C GLU A 103 19.54 2.52 14.74
N GLN A 104 20.18 2.03 15.80
CA GLN A 104 20.16 2.67 17.11
C GLN A 104 21.54 3.23 17.45
N VAL A 105 21.56 4.36 18.17
CA VAL A 105 22.80 5.02 18.60
C VAL A 105 23.01 4.75 20.09
N PRO A 106 24.12 4.10 20.49
CA PRO A 106 24.46 3.91 21.89
C PRO A 106 24.43 5.23 22.67
N GLY A 107 23.87 5.22 23.88
CA GLY A 107 23.74 6.40 24.72
C GLY A 107 22.49 7.25 24.46
N LYS A 108 21.71 6.98 23.41
CA LYS A 108 20.38 7.60 23.26
C LYS A 108 19.34 6.89 24.13
N GLN A 109 18.33 7.65 24.55
CA GLN A 109 17.23 7.13 25.38
C GLN A 109 16.53 5.96 24.67
N GLY A 110 16.28 4.88 25.40
CA GLY A 110 15.61 3.69 24.87
C GLY A 110 16.48 2.80 23.98
N PHE A 111 17.80 3.01 23.90
CA PHE A 111 18.72 2.09 23.22
C PHE A 111 18.62 0.69 23.83
N THR A 112 18.36 -0.32 23.00
CA THR A 112 18.24 -1.71 23.42
C THR A 112 19.41 -2.57 22.96
N GLY A 113 20.11 -2.18 21.89
CA GLY A 113 21.18 -2.97 21.29
C GLY A 113 20.74 -4.35 20.79
N ALA A 114 19.43 -4.52 20.59
CA ALA A 114 18.75 -5.75 20.20
C ALA A 114 18.78 -5.96 18.68
#